data_AF-A0A8T4D552-F1
#
_entry.id   AF-A0A8T4D552-F1
#
_cell.length_a   1.000
_cell.length_b   1.000
_cell.length_c   1.000
_cell.angle_alpha   90.00
_cell.angle_beta   90.00
_cell.angle_gamma   90.00
#
_symmetry.space_group_name_H-M   'P 1'
#
loop_
_entity.id
_entity.type
_entity.pdbx_description
1 polymer ?
#
loop_
_entity_poly.entity_id
_entity_poly.type
_entity_poly.pdbx_seq_one_letter_code
_entity_poly.pdbx_strand_id
1 'polypeptide(L)'
;MKEKLNTQSSAYKFQERLFSALSAGTFFILLGIVYVINLPYSLWNEVFDFFGSFSLAQVPTTGIYLPAPINPAAHAVLYGAVFQFCIVLGILQVIFLVLRIMMNSPISKTAETMGNLVYWFGAGYLVTTYLNSTTTTSKWFVFWAGILIILGLSFIARSFVFLAKRK
;
A
#
# COMPACT_ATOMS: atom_id res chain seq x y z
N MET A 1 -40.09 -16.30 11.55
CA MET A 1 -38.70 -16.21 12.07
C MET A 1 -37.62 -16.35 10.98
N LYS A 2 -37.75 -17.29 10.02
CA LYS A 2 -36.80 -17.45 8.89
C LYS A 2 -36.69 -16.24 7.94
N GLU A 3 -37.77 -15.49 7.77
CA GLU A 3 -37.84 -14.36 6.82
C GLU A 3 -37.04 -13.11 7.28
N LYS A 4 -36.98 -12.85 8.60
CA LYS A 4 -36.16 -11.78 9.19
C LYS A 4 -34.65 -12.10 9.16
N LEU A 5 -34.28 -13.37 9.25
CA LEU A 5 -32.88 -13.83 9.13
C LEU A 5 -32.35 -13.66 7.70
N ASN A 6 -33.20 -13.89 6.69
CA ASN A 6 -32.79 -13.79 5.29
C ASN A 6 -32.60 -12.33 4.83
N THR A 7 -33.42 -11.41 5.33
CA THR A 7 -33.32 -9.97 5.06
C THR A 7 -32.11 -9.33 5.75
N GLN A 8 -31.77 -9.72 6.99
CA GLN A 8 -30.53 -9.28 7.65
C GLN A 8 -29.26 -9.76 6.93
N SER A 9 -29.23 -11.02 6.48
CA SER A 9 -28.10 -11.58 5.71
C SER A 9 -27.88 -10.87 4.37
N SER A 10 -28.98 -10.53 3.68
CA SER A 10 -28.95 -9.79 2.42
C SER A 10 -28.45 -8.35 2.59
N ALA A 11 -28.97 -7.62 3.58
CA ALA A 11 -28.56 -6.25 3.87
C ALA A 11 -27.07 -6.16 4.26
N TYR A 12 -26.58 -7.10 5.06
CA TYR A 12 -25.16 -7.18 5.44
C TYR A 12 -24.25 -7.45 4.24
N LYS A 13 -24.62 -8.39 3.37
CA LYS A 13 -23.87 -8.66 2.12
C LYS A 13 -23.85 -7.46 1.17
N PHE A 14 -24.94 -6.69 1.12
CA PHE A 14 -25.01 -5.47 0.31
C PHE A 14 -24.11 -4.37 0.88
N GLN A 15 -24.12 -4.15 2.20
CA GLN A 15 -23.22 -3.21 2.87
C GLN A 15 -21.74 -3.55 2.64
N GLU A 16 -21.37 -4.83 2.72
CA GLU A 16 -19.98 -5.28 2.47
C GLU A 16 -19.54 -5.11 1.02
N ARG A 17 -20.46 -5.31 0.06
CA ARG A 17 -20.22 -5.03 -1.36
C ARG A 17 -20.01 -3.54 -1.60
N LEU A 18 -20.82 -2.70 -0.96
CA LEU A 18 -20.66 -1.24 -1.03
C LEU A 18 -19.35 -0.80 -0.40
N PHE A 19 -18.95 -1.33 0.75
CA PHE A 19 -17.65 -1.01 1.36
C PHE A 19 -16.47 -1.44 0.51
N SER A 20 -16.56 -2.62 -0.14
CA SER A 20 -15.50 -3.10 -1.01
C SER A 20 -15.42 -2.26 -2.30
N ALA A 21 -16.55 -1.94 -2.91
CA ALA A 21 -16.62 -1.07 -4.08
C ALA A 21 -16.18 0.36 -3.76
N LEU A 22 -16.57 0.90 -2.60
CA LEU A 22 -16.15 2.20 -2.12
C LEU A 22 -14.64 2.22 -1.87
N SER A 23 -14.10 1.23 -1.16
CA SER A 23 -12.65 1.13 -0.91
C SER A 23 -11.86 1.03 -2.23
N ALA A 24 -12.34 0.25 -3.20
CA ALA A 24 -11.70 0.15 -4.51
C ALA A 24 -11.80 1.47 -5.29
N GLY A 25 -12.97 2.10 -5.32
CA GLY A 25 -13.19 3.40 -5.97
C GLY A 25 -12.32 4.50 -5.36
N THR A 26 -12.27 4.57 -4.03
CA THR A 26 -11.41 5.50 -3.29
C THR A 26 -9.93 5.30 -3.62
N PHE A 27 -9.48 4.06 -3.80
CA PHE A 27 -8.10 3.78 -4.23
C PHE A 27 -7.80 4.40 -5.61
N PHE A 28 -8.69 4.22 -6.59
CA PHE A 28 -8.51 4.81 -7.93
C PHE A 28 -8.62 6.33 -7.92
N ILE A 29 -9.55 6.90 -7.15
CA ILE A 29 -9.69 8.34 -6.99
C ILE A 29 -8.41 8.93 -6.38
N LEU A 30 -7.86 8.30 -5.35
CA LEU A 30 -6.59 8.74 -4.76
C LEU A 30 -5.43 8.66 -5.73
N LEU A 31 -5.36 7.60 -6.53
CA LEU A 31 -4.34 7.46 -7.56
C LEU A 31 -4.46 8.60 -8.58
N GLY A 32 -5.68 8.95 -8.98
CA GLY A 32 -5.95 10.12 -9.82
C GLY A 32 -5.57 11.45 -9.16
N ILE A 33 -5.86 11.64 -7.87
CA ILE A 33 -5.50 12.85 -7.13
C ILE A 33 -3.98 13.01 -7.05
N VAL A 34 -3.25 11.95 -6.71
CA VAL A 34 -1.77 11.98 -6.67
C VAL A 34 -1.21 12.29 -8.06
N TYR A 35 -1.80 11.73 -9.11
CA TYR A 35 -1.44 12.04 -10.48
C TYR A 35 -1.67 13.52 -10.83
N VAL A 36 -2.83 14.08 -10.45
CA VAL A 36 -3.16 15.50 -10.70
C VAL A 36 -2.28 16.46 -9.88
N ILE A 37 -1.95 16.13 -8.65
CA ILE A 37 -1.06 16.95 -7.81
C ILE A 37 0.35 16.99 -8.40
N ASN A 38 0.82 15.87 -8.93
CA ASN A 38 2.15 15.75 -9.51
C ASN A 38 2.17 15.95 -11.04
N LEU A 39 1.03 16.35 -11.62
CA LEU A 39 0.89 16.73 -13.02
C LEU A 39 1.91 17.80 -13.48
N PRO A 40 2.29 18.80 -12.64
CA PRO A 40 3.29 19.80 -13.01
C PRO A 40 4.68 19.21 -13.34
N TYR A 41 4.98 18.02 -12.82
CA TYR A 41 6.26 17.34 -13.02
C TYR A 41 6.22 16.27 -14.11
N SER A 42 5.12 16.17 -14.86
CA SER A 42 4.94 15.15 -15.92
C SER A 42 5.28 13.74 -15.46
N LEU A 43 4.62 13.25 -14.40
CA LEU A 43 4.86 11.91 -13.84
C LEU A 43 4.90 10.79 -14.88
N TRP A 44 4.12 10.91 -15.96
CA TRP A 44 4.10 9.91 -17.01
C TRP A 44 5.46 9.78 -17.72
N ASN A 45 6.14 10.89 -17.97
CA ASN A 45 7.49 10.89 -18.54
C ASN A 45 8.48 10.33 -17.55
N GLU A 46 8.40 10.76 -16.29
CA GLU A 46 9.24 10.23 -15.21
C GLU A 46 9.08 8.71 -15.06
N VAL A 47 7.85 8.18 -15.15
CA VAL A 47 7.60 6.72 -15.12
C VAL A 47 8.32 6.02 -16.28
N PHE A 48 8.22 6.56 -17.50
CA PHE A 48 8.93 5.99 -18.65
C PHE A 48 10.44 6.10 -18.52
N ASP A 49 10.95 7.23 -18.05
CA ASP A 49 12.38 7.44 -17.83
C ASP A 49 12.89 6.52 -16.72
N PHE A 50 12.09 6.27 -15.69
CA PHE A 50 12.39 5.31 -14.64
C PHE A 50 12.53 3.90 -15.20
N PHE A 51 11.51 3.41 -15.93
CA PHE A 51 11.54 2.07 -16.54
C PHE A 51 12.58 1.94 -17.66
N GLY A 52 12.87 3.03 -18.38
CA GLY A 52 13.92 3.10 -19.40
C GLY A 52 15.33 3.16 -18.82
N SER A 53 15.49 3.66 -17.58
CA SER A 53 16.79 3.77 -16.90
C SER A 53 17.26 2.49 -16.23
N PHE A 54 16.52 1.38 -16.34
CA PHE A 54 16.94 0.11 -15.75
C PHE A 54 18.17 -0.47 -16.46
N SER A 55 19.15 -0.81 -15.65
CA SER A 55 20.33 -1.56 -16.07
C SER A 55 20.59 -2.70 -15.10
N LEU A 56 21.40 -3.67 -15.51
CA LEU A 56 21.85 -4.73 -14.62
C LEU A 56 22.87 -4.15 -13.65
N ALA A 57 22.47 -4.02 -12.39
CA ALA A 57 23.35 -3.59 -11.32
C ALA A 57 23.70 -4.77 -10.43
N GLN A 58 24.96 -4.83 -10.01
CA GLN A 58 25.42 -5.85 -9.09
C GLN A 58 24.90 -5.56 -7.69
N VAL A 59 24.28 -6.56 -7.07
CA VAL A 59 23.95 -6.51 -5.66
C VAL A 59 25.26 -6.58 -4.88
N PRO A 60 25.50 -5.66 -3.93
CA PRO A 60 26.73 -5.67 -3.13
C PRO A 60 27.01 -7.06 -2.55
N THR A 61 28.29 -7.46 -2.58
CA THR A 61 28.83 -8.66 -1.91
C THR A 61 28.25 -10.03 -2.29
N THR A 62 27.39 -10.14 -3.30
CA THR A 62 26.72 -11.41 -3.65
C THR A 62 27.01 -11.92 -5.06
N GLY A 63 27.62 -11.11 -5.93
CA GLY A 63 27.89 -11.51 -7.33
C GLY A 63 26.65 -11.62 -8.22
N ILE A 64 25.45 -11.35 -7.67
CA ILE A 64 24.17 -11.44 -8.38
C ILE A 64 23.88 -10.11 -9.06
N TYR A 65 23.44 -10.15 -10.32
CA TYR A 65 23.02 -8.99 -11.09
C TYR A 65 21.51 -8.92 -11.11
N LEU A 66 20.96 -7.80 -10.66
CA LEU A 66 19.53 -7.53 -10.65
C LEU A 66 19.24 -6.20 -11.34
N PRO A 67 18.06 -6.06 -11.96
CA PRO A 67 17.66 -4.81 -12.60
C PRO A 67 17.52 -3.70 -11.55
N ALA A 68 18.28 -2.62 -11.72
CA ALA A 68 18.18 -1.41 -10.92
C ALA A 68 18.34 -0.16 -11.82
N PRO A 69 17.71 0.97 -11.45
CA PRO A 69 17.89 2.21 -12.18
C PRO A 69 19.36 2.67 -12.13
N ILE A 70 19.88 3.17 -13.26
CA ILE A 70 21.27 3.65 -13.40
C ILE A 70 21.58 4.78 -12.41
N ASN A 71 20.65 5.74 -12.30
CA ASN A 71 20.72 6.80 -11.29
C ASN A 71 19.43 6.78 -10.46
N PRO A 72 19.41 6.02 -9.36
CA PRO A 72 18.24 5.93 -8.50
C PRO A 72 17.81 7.30 -7.97
N ALA A 73 18.74 8.22 -7.72
CA ALA A 73 18.44 9.54 -7.13
C ALA A 73 17.79 10.52 -8.12
N ALA A 74 17.89 10.27 -9.42
CA ALA A 74 17.25 11.12 -10.44
C ALA A 74 15.71 11.07 -10.35
N HIS A 75 15.16 9.96 -9.87
CA HIS A 75 13.73 9.68 -9.84
C HIS A 75 13.05 10.07 -8.52
N ALA A 76 13.63 11.04 -7.78
CA ALA A 76 13.12 11.47 -6.48
C ALA A 76 11.67 11.99 -6.54
N VAL A 77 11.26 12.58 -7.67
CA VAL A 77 9.88 13.04 -7.91
C VAL A 77 8.90 11.88 -7.86
N LEU A 78 9.21 10.76 -8.52
CA LEU A 78 8.39 9.55 -8.48
C LEU A 78 8.27 8.98 -7.08
N TYR A 79 9.39 8.87 -6.37
CA TYR A 79 9.38 8.35 -5.01
C TYR A 79 8.60 9.26 -4.05
N GLY A 80 8.67 10.59 -4.25
CA GLY A 80 7.82 11.55 -3.55
C GLY A 80 6.34 11.31 -3.79
N ALA A 81 5.93 11.10 -5.04
CA ALA A 81 4.53 10.79 -5.38
C ALA A 81 4.07 9.47 -4.77
N VAL A 82 4.91 8.42 -4.81
CA VAL A 82 4.62 7.11 -4.18
C VAL A 82 4.51 7.27 -2.66
N PHE A 83 5.38 8.06 -2.03
CA PHE A 83 5.30 8.34 -0.60
C PHE A 83 3.98 9.01 -0.22
N GLN A 84 3.60 10.08 -0.93
CA GLN A 84 2.32 10.77 -0.71
C GLN A 84 1.14 9.82 -0.84
N PHE A 85 1.15 8.97 -1.87
CA PHE A 85 0.12 7.96 -2.08
C PHE A 85 0.03 6.98 -0.91
N CYS A 86 1.15 6.43 -0.45
CA CYS A 86 1.21 5.51 0.69
C CYS A 86 0.65 6.14 1.97
N ILE A 87 1.00 7.40 2.26
CA ILE A 87 0.53 8.10 3.47
C ILE A 87 -0.95 8.41 3.39
N VAL A 88 -1.44 8.96 2.29
CA VAL A 88 -2.85 9.31 2.13
C VAL A 88 -3.72 8.04 2.16
N LEU A 89 -3.28 6.96 1.49
CA LEU A 89 -3.96 5.66 1.61
C LEU A 89 -3.92 5.12 3.03
N GLY A 90 -2.78 5.19 3.73
CA GLY A 90 -2.66 4.76 5.12
C GLY A 90 -3.69 5.47 6.01
N ILE A 91 -3.83 6.79 5.87
CA ILE A 91 -4.82 7.60 6.59
C ILE A 91 -6.25 7.17 6.25
N LEU A 92 -6.57 6.93 4.97
CA LEU A 92 -7.90 6.44 4.59
C LEU A 92 -8.19 5.04 5.14
N GLN A 93 -7.19 4.16 5.20
CA GLN A 93 -7.35 2.84 5.83
C GLN A 93 -7.63 2.96 7.33
N VAL A 94 -7.05 3.95 8.03
CA VAL A 94 -7.41 4.26 9.43
C VAL A 94 -8.88 4.65 9.53
N ILE A 95 -9.36 5.55 8.66
CA ILE A 95 -10.76 6.00 8.64
C ILE A 95 -11.69 4.81 8.37
N PHE A 96 -11.38 3.96 7.39
CA PHE A 96 -12.16 2.75 7.11
C PHE A 96 -12.13 1.75 8.25
N LEU A 97 -11.01 1.61 8.96
CA LEU A 97 -10.92 0.75 10.14
C LEU A 97 -11.86 1.24 11.25
N VAL A 98 -11.86 2.56 11.54
CA VAL A 98 -12.75 3.16 12.54
C VAL A 98 -14.22 2.96 12.15
N LEU A 99 -14.58 3.23 10.90
CA LEU A 99 -15.94 3.01 10.39
C LEU A 99 -16.36 1.54 10.52
N ARG A 100 -15.47 0.59 10.20
CA ARG A 100 -15.74 -0.85 10.32
C ARG A 100 -15.96 -1.27 11.77
N ILE A 101 -15.21 -0.70 12.71
CA ILE A 101 -15.39 -0.95 14.15
C ILE A 101 -16.74 -0.39 14.62
N MET A 102 -17.10 0.83 14.23
CA MET A 102 -18.39 1.44 14.58
C MET A 102 -19.59 0.66 14.02
N MET A 103 -19.46 0.11 12.81
CA MET A 103 -20.54 -0.61 12.13
C MET A 103 -20.61 -2.11 12.46
N ASN A 104 -19.77 -2.62 13.38
CA ASN A 104 -19.67 -4.06 13.70
C ASN A 104 -19.47 -4.95 12.44
N SER A 105 -18.63 -4.47 11.52
CA SER A 105 -18.23 -5.18 10.28
C SER A 105 -17.45 -6.48 10.61
N PRO A 106 -17.42 -7.50 9.72
CA PRO A 106 -16.93 -8.82 10.06
C PRO A 106 -15.44 -8.80 10.34
N ILE A 107 -15.03 -9.65 11.29
CA ILE A 107 -13.64 -9.74 11.78
C ILE A 107 -12.65 -9.94 10.63
N SER A 108 -13.02 -10.73 9.63
CA SER A 108 -12.19 -10.98 8.44
C SER A 108 -11.85 -9.70 7.68
N LYS A 109 -12.80 -8.78 7.59
CA LYS A 109 -12.67 -7.51 6.87
C LYS A 109 -11.91 -6.48 7.70
N THR A 110 -12.12 -6.43 9.01
CA THR A 110 -11.31 -5.61 9.92
C THR A 110 -9.84 -6.05 9.91
N ALA A 111 -9.58 -7.36 9.94
CA ALA A 111 -8.24 -7.91 9.87
C ALA A 111 -7.53 -7.60 8.55
N GLU A 112 -8.27 -7.65 7.42
CA GLU A 112 -7.78 -7.26 6.10
C GLU A 112 -7.39 -5.77 6.06
N THR A 113 -8.20 -4.90 6.65
CA THR A 113 -7.94 -3.44 6.72
C THR A 113 -6.70 -3.16 7.56
N MET A 114 -6.53 -3.87 8.69
CA MET A 114 -5.36 -3.73 9.56
C MET A 114 -4.07 -4.17 8.86
N GLY A 115 -4.09 -5.30 8.15
CA GLY A 115 -2.94 -5.74 7.36
C GLY A 115 -2.56 -4.73 6.28
N ASN A 116 -3.55 -4.21 5.55
CA ASN A 116 -3.33 -3.19 4.53
C ASN A 116 -2.77 -1.89 5.13
N LEU A 117 -3.25 -1.49 6.31
CA LEU A 117 -2.75 -0.32 7.02
C LEU A 117 -1.25 -0.47 7.33
N VAL A 118 -0.86 -1.60 7.94
CA VAL A 118 0.54 -1.89 8.27
C VAL A 118 1.40 -1.89 7.00
N TYR A 119 0.89 -2.48 5.92
CA TYR A 119 1.58 -2.49 4.63
C TYR A 119 1.81 -1.08 4.08
N TRP A 120 0.78 -0.25 3.98
CA TRP A 120 0.88 1.08 3.36
C TRP A 120 1.74 2.04 4.18
N PHE A 121 1.59 2.07 5.52
CA PHE A 121 2.47 2.88 6.36
C PHE A 121 3.91 2.39 6.35
N GLY A 122 4.09 1.07 6.38
CA GLY A 122 5.41 0.46 6.28
C GLY A 122 6.09 0.78 4.94
N ALA A 123 5.37 0.63 3.83
CA ALA A 123 5.86 1.00 2.51
C ALA A 123 6.21 2.49 2.42
N GLY A 124 5.37 3.37 2.95
CA GLY A 124 5.65 4.80 3.04
C GLY A 124 6.94 5.10 3.82
N TYR A 125 7.15 4.45 4.97
CA TYR A 125 8.38 4.57 5.74
C TYR A 125 9.62 4.13 4.93
N LEU A 126 9.55 2.98 4.25
CA LEU A 126 10.66 2.51 3.42
C LEU A 126 10.97 3.45 2.26
N VAL A 127 9.95 4.03 1.62
CA VAL A 127 10.13 5.00 0.54
C VAL A 127 10.87 6.23 1.03
N THR A 128 10.46 6.82 2.15
CA THR A 128 11.19 7.99 2.65
C THR A 128 12.61 7.65 3.10
N THR A 129 12.82 6.51 3.78
CA THR A 129 14.11 6.15 4.36
C THR A 129 15.14 5.71 3.32
N TYR A 130 14.73 4.93 2.31
CA TYR A 130 15.65 4.32 1.35
C TYR A 130 15.62 4.98 -0.02
N LEU A 131 14.48 5.55 -0.44
CA LEU A 131 14.31 6.13 -1.77
C LEU A 131 14.47 7.66 -1.79
N ASN A 132 14.07 8.39 -0.75
CA ASN A 132 14.15 9.88 -0.76
C ASN A 132 15.45 10.45 -0.15
N SER A 133 15.97 9.88 0.95
CA SER A 133 17.06 10.54 1.70
C SER A 133 18.47 10.30 1.15
N THR A 134 18.74 9.18 0.47
CA THR A 134 20.04 8.91 -0.19
C THR A 134 19.91 7.66 -1.06
N THR A 135 19.48 7.82 -2.31
CA THR A 135 19.23 6.68 -3.20
C THR A 135 20.54 6.17 -3.80
N THR A 136 21.07 5.10 -3.22
CA THR A 136 22.19 4.32 -3.79
C THR A 136 21.65 2.97 -4.26
N THR A 137 22.30 2.34 -5.24
CA THR A 137 21.97 0.99 -5.72
C THR A 137 21.85 -0.03 -4.58
N SER A 138 22.71 0.05 -3.55
CA SER A 138 22.58 -0.79 -2.36
C SER A 138 21.26 -0.57 -1.61
N LYS A 139 20.84 0.69 -1.43
CA LYS A 139 19.59 1.03 -0.75
C LYS A 139 18.36 0.66 -1.57
N TRP A 140 18.46 0.65 -2.89
CA TRP A 140 17.42 0.13 -3.79
C TRP A 140 17.10 -1.34 -3.49
N PHE A 141 18.13 -2.19 -3.34
CA PHE A 141 17.91 -3.59 -3.00
C PHE A 141 17.39 -3.78 -1.57
N VAL A 142 17.91 -2.99 -0.62
CA VAL A 142 17.41 -3.00 0.77
C VAL A 142 15.94 -2.57 0.83
N PHE A 143 15.51 -1.62 0.01
CA PHE A 143 14.11 -1.20 -0.11
C PHE A 143 13.21 -2.38 -0.50
N TRP A 144 13.55 -3.12 -1.56
CA TRP A 144 12.74 -4.27 -1.99
C TRP A 144 12.72 -5.40 -0.97
N ALA A 145 13.85 -5.67 -0.31
CA ALA A 145 13.88 -6.62 0.80
C ALA A 145 12.98 -6.17 1.95
N GLY A 146 13.00 -4.87 2.28
CA GLY A 146 12.11 -4.26 3.26
C GLY A 146 10.64 -4.42 2.91
N ILE A 147 10.25 -4.21 1.64
CA ILE A 147 8.87 -4.38 1.18
C ILE A 147 8.39 -5.82 1.43
N LEU A 148 9.23 -6.82 1.15
CA LEU A 148 8.91 -8.22 1.44
C LEU A 148 8.74 -8.50 2.94
N ILE A 149 9.59 -7.90 3.79
CA ILE A 149 9.48 -8.03 5.24
C ILE A 149 8.17 -7.41 5.74
N ILE A 150 7.81 -6.23 5.26
CA ILE A 150 6.57 -5.53 5.64
C ILE A 150 5.33 -6.27 5.15
N LEU A 151 5.40 -6.89 3.97
CA LEU A 151 4.36 -7.79 3.47
C LEU A 151 4.13 -8.95 4.47
N GLY A 152 5.20 -9.58 4.93
CA GLY A 152 5.13 -10.61 5.97
C GLY A 152 4.53 -10.10 7.28
N LEU A 153 4.96 -8.91 7.72
CA LEU A 153 4.44 -8.26 8.93
C LEU A 153 2.94 -7.95 8.83
N SER A 154 2.47 -7.62 7.62
CA SER A 154 1.06 -7.35 7.34
C SER A 154 0.19 -8.62 7.49
N PHE A 155 0.70 -9.78 7.08
CA PHE A 155 0.04 -11.07 7.31
C PHE A 155 0.00 -11.44 8.81
N ILE A 156 1.07 -11.13 9.54
CA ILE A 156 1.12 -11.32 10.99
C ILE A 156 0.09 -10.44 11.69
N ALA A 157 0.04 -9.14 11.34
CA ALA A 157 -0.93 -8.20 11.89
C ALA A 157 -2.39 -8.65 11.63
N ARG A 158 -2.68 -9.12 10.42
CA ARG A 158 -3.98 -9.71 10.08
C ARG A 158 -4.33 -10.90 10.98
N SER A 159 -3.36 -11.78 11.23
CA SER A 159 -3.53 -12.97 12.07
C SER A 159 -3.83 -12.61 13.53
N PHE A 160 -3.17 -11.58 14.08
CA PHE A 160 -3.45 -11.10 15.43
C PHE A 160 -4.88 -10.60 15.60
N VAL A 161 -5.43 -9.89 14.61
CA VAL A 161 -6.83 -9.41 14.67
C VAL A 161 -7.82 -10.57 14.68
N PHE A 162 -7.55 -11.62 13.91
CA PHE A 162 -8.37 -12.85 13.96
C PHE A 162 -8.35 -13.51 15.34
N LEU A 163 -7.18 -13.54 16.01
CA LEU A 163 -7.05 -14.12 17.35
C LEU A 163 -7.72 -13.28 18.44
N ALA A 164 -7.57 -11.95 18.37
CA ALA A 164 -8.10 -11.04 19.39
C ALA A 164 -9.64 -11.05 19.49
N LYS A 165 -10.33 -11.26 18.37
CA LYS A 165 -11.80 -11.28 18.28
C LYS A 165 -12.41 -12.70 18.35
N ARG A 166 -11.60 -13.74 18.57
CA ARG A 166 -12.07 -15.13 18.78
C ARG A 166 -12.53 -15.39 20.23
N LYS A 167 -12.35 -14.43 21.13
CA LYS A 167 -12.95 -14.41 22.47
C LYS A 167 -14.30 -13.69 22.42
#